data_AF-A0A1E8CMA5-F1
#
_entry.id   AF-A0A1E8CMA5-F1
#
_cell.length_a   1.000
_cell.length_b   1.000
_cell.length_c   1.000
_cell.angle_alpha   90.00
_cell.angle_beta   90.00
_cell.angle_gamma   90.00
#
_symmetry.space_group_name_H-M   'P 1'
#
loop_
_entity.id
_entity.type
_entity.pdbx_description
1 polymer ?
#
loop_
_entity_poly.entity_id
_entity_poly.type
_entity_poly.pdbx_seq_one_letter_code
_entity_poly.pdbx_strand_id
1 'polypeptide(L)'
;MTFPTYDLTLHKTYYEKGFFNLGVSVDKYVRPQSGEVKLFLGSSKRILTGKVNREANLNGTPRIHGGSELRDWFFKNFKMKDQVVVTVLAPTEIQIG
;
A
#
# COMPACT_ATOMS: atom_id res chain seq x y z
N MET A 1 -6.51 19.41 -6.76
CA MET A 1 -6.97 18.06 -7.17
C MET A 1 -6.95 17.19 -5.93
N THR A 2 -8.01 16.45 -5.66
CA THR A 2 -8.10 15.50 -4.53
C THR A 2 -7.74 14.10 -5.02
N PHE A 3 -6.78 13.45 -4.37
CA PHE A 3 -6.41 12.07 -4.67
C PHE A 3 -7.31 11.10 -3.88
N PRO A 4 -7.65 9.92 -4.43
CA PRO A 4 -8.42 8.92 -3.71
C PRO A 4 -7.58 8.29 -2.58
N THR A 5 -8.20 8.15 -1.41
CA THR A 5 -7.57 7.65 -0.19
C THR A 5 -8.27 6.42 0.37
N TYR A 6 -7.52 5.62 1.13
CA TYR A 6 -7.99 4.44 1.84
C TYR A 6 -7.31 4.34 3.21
N ASP A 7 -8.13 4.19 4.26
CA ASP A 7 -7.63 3.99 5.62
C ASP A 7 -7.26 2.53 5.84
N LEU A 8 -5.97 2.26 5.91
CA LEU A 8 -5.41 0.94 6.12
C LEU A 8 -5.20 0.68 7.62
N THR A 9 -5.88 -0.32 8.17
CA THR A 9 -5.55 -0.85 9.50
C THR A 9 -4.40 -1.85 9.41
N LEU A 10 -3.30 -1.61 10.14
CA LEU A 10 -2.12 -2.47 10.16
C LEU A 10 -2.34 -3.73 11.04
N HIS A 11 -3.16 -4.66 10.55
CA HIS A 11 -3.29 -5.98 11.14
C HIS A 11 -1.95 -6.73 11.12
N LYS A 12 -1.79 -7.70 12.03
CA LYS A 12 -0.56 -8.47 12.26
C LYS A 12 0.14 -8.88 10.96
N THR A 13 -0.58 -9.51 10.02
CA THR A 13 0.02 -9.99 8.77
C THR A 13 0.56 -8.84 7.91
N TYR A 14 -0.16 -7.72 7.80
CA TYR A 14 0.31 -6.58 7.00
C TYR A 14 1.53 -5.92 7.63
N TYR A 15 1.44 -5.70 8.94
CA TYR A 15 2.49 -5.12 9.77
C TYR A 15 3.78 -5.93 9.71
N GLU A 16 3.71 -7.26 9.86
CA GLU A 16 4.88 -8.14 9.94
C GLU A 16 5.44 -8.59 8.59
N LYS A 17 4.63 -8.57 7.52
CA LYS A 17 5.04 -9.09 6.19
C LYS A 17 5.33 -8.00 5.17
N GLY A 18 4.99 -6.73 5.43
CA GLY A 18 5.28 -5.63 4.52
C GLY A 18 4.49 -5.70 3.22
N PHE A 19 3.21 -6.06 3.33
CA PHE A 19 2.24 -5.93 2.25
C PHE A 19 0.89 -5.53 2.85
N PHE A 20 -0.03 -5.05 2.02
CA PHE A 20 -1.41 -4.81 2.44
C PHE A 20 -2.37 -5.00 1.27
N ASN A 21 -3.65 -5.22 1.58
CA ASN A 21 -4.71 -5.17 0.58
C ASN A 21 -5.30 -3.77 0.55
N LEU A 22 -5.59 -3.27 -0.66
CA LEU A 22 -6.37 -2.06 -0.82
C LEU A 22 -7.88 -2.34 -0.75
N GLY A 23 -8.63 -1.33 -0.31
CA GLY A 23 -10.09 -1.35 -0.36
C GLY A 23 -10.64 -1.22 -1.78
N VAL A 24 -11.86 -1.73 -1.98
CA VAL A 24 -12.62 -1.63 -3.24
C VAL A 24 -12.83 -0.16 -3.66
N SER A 25 -12.88 0.77 -2.70
CA SER A 25 -13.06 2.21 -2.95
C SER A 25 -11.95 2.82 -3.80
N VAL A 26 -10.72 2.27 -3.73
CA VAL A 26 -9.56 2.80 -4.44
C VAL A 26 -9.01 1.89 -5.55
N ASP A 27 -9.52 0.66 -5.67
CA ASP A 27 -9.07 -0.33 -6.66
C ASP A 27 -9.03 0.21 -8.09
N LYS A 28 -10.10 0.89 -8.52
CA LYS A 28 -10.22 1.43 -9.89
C LYS A 28 -9.15 2.47 -10.27
N TYR A 29 -8.44 3.03 -9.28
CA TYR A 29 -7.40 4.02 -9.51
C TYR A 29 -6.00 3.41 -9.57
N VAL A 30 -5.86 2.13 -9.22
CA VAL A 30 -4.60 1.40 -9.31
C VAL A 30 -4.54 0.66 -10.64
N ARG A 31 -3.33 0.50 -11.19
CA ARG A 31 -3.11 -0.19 -12.46
C ARG A 31 -3.88 -1.53 -12.56
N PRO A 32 -4.51 -1.82 -13.72
CA PRO A 32 -5.47 -2.92 -13.88
C PRO A 32 -4.84 -4.32 -13.92
N GLN A 33 -3.51 -4.42 -13.98
CA GLN A 33 -2.77 -5.69 -14.07
C GLN A 33 -1.76 -5.81 -12.91
N SER A 34 -1.19 -7.00 -12.68
CA SER A 34 -0.07 -7.23 -11.74
C SER A 34 1.26 -6.68 -12.29
N GLY A 35 2.21 -6.31 -11.43
CA GLY A 35 3.45 -5.59 -11.83
C GLY A 35 3.83 -4.42 -10.91
N GLU A 36 4.85 -3.65 -11.31
CA GLU A 36 5.54 -2.69 -10.44
C GLU A 36 4.70 -1.47 -10.05
N VAL A 37 5.01 -0.92 -8.87
CA VAL A 37 4.43 0.32 -8.33
C VAL A 37 5.48 1.03 -7.48
N LYS A 38 5.53 2.36 -7.53
CA LYS A 38 6.37 3.15 -6.63
C LYS A 38 5.59 3.45 -5.35
N LEU A 39 6.18 3.16 -4.20
CA LEU A 39 5.62 3.51 -2.89
C LEU A 39 6.41 4.68 -2.28
N PHE A 40 5.71 5.76 -1.97
CA PHE A 40 6.25 6.94 -1.30
C PHE A 40 5.88 6.88 0.18
N LEU A 41 6.89 6.80 1.05
CA LEU A 41 6.71 6.56 2.47
C LEU A 41 6.88 7.82 3.30
N GLY A 42 5.81 8.24 3.97
CA GLY A 42 5.74 9.40 4.84
C GLY A 42 6.08 10.73 4.14
N SER A 43 6.28 11.77 4.95
CA SER A 43 6.67 13.11 4.47
C SER A 43 8.12 13.18 3.99
N SER A 44 8.98 12.25 4.40
CA SER A 44 10.39 12.17 4.01
C SER A 44 10.60 11.67 2.58
N LYS A 45 9.53 11.36 1.84
CA LYS A 45 9.55 10.90 0.44
C LYS A 45 10.52 9.75 0.19
N ARG A 46 10.72 8.85 1.17
CA ARG A 46 11.47 7.61 0.90
C ARG A 46 10.69 6.84 -0.15
N ILE A 47 11.33 6.52 -1.27
CA ILE A 47 10.72 5.78 -2.37
C ILE A 47 11.20 4.34 -2.30
N LEU A 48 10.30 3.39 -2.45
CA LEU A 48 10.64 1.99 -2.71
C LEU A 48 9.87 1.45 -3.91
N THR A 49 10.46 0.49 -4.59
CA THR A 49 9.79 -0.25 -5.68
C THR A 49 9.03 -1.42 -5.06
N GLY A 50 7.70 -1.37 -5.18
CA GLY A 50 6.80 -2.43 -4.78
C GLY A 50 6.18 -3.15 -5.97
N LYS A 51 5.24 -4.06 -5.67
CA LYS A 51 4.47 -4.79 -6.68
C LYS A 51 2.98 -4.79 -6.34
N VAL A 52 2.14 -4.48 -7.33
CA VAL A 52 0.72 -4.76 -7.33
C VAL A 52 0.51 -6.22 -7.74
N ASN A 53 -0.24 -6.97 -6.94
CA ASN A 53 -0.68 -8.32 -7.23
C ASN A 53 -2.21 -8.37 -7.19
N ARG A 54 -2.85 -8.63 -8.33
CA ARG A 54 -4.31 -8.76 -8.45
C ARG A 54 -4.83 -10.20 -8.35
N GLU A 55 -3.92 -11.17 -8.29
CA GLU A 55 -4.25 -12.60 -8.15
C GLU A 55 -4.28 -13.05 -6.69
N ALA A 56 -3.81 -12.21 -5.75
CA ALA A 56 -3.69 -12.55 -4.34
C ALA A 56 -5.02 -12.62 -3.59
N ASN A 57 -6.08 -12.00 -4.11
CA ASN A 57 -7.41 -11.95 -3.50
C ASN A 57 -8.44 -12.45 -4.53
N LEU A 58 -9.36 -13.34 -4.11
CA LEU A 58 -10.37 -13.94 -5.00
C LEU A 58 -11.31 -12.92 -5.64
N ASN A 59 -11.53 -11.78 -4.96
CA ASN A 59 -12.36 -10.67 -5.46
C ASN A 59 -11.58 -9.69 -6.36
N GLY A 60 -10.33 -9.98 -6.69
CA GLY A 60 -9.50 -9.18 -7.58
C GLY A 60 -8.95 -7.89 -6.98
N THR A 61 -9.18 -7.60 -5.70
CA THR A 61 -8.64 -6.38 -5.09
C THR A 61 -7.11 -6.44 -5.03
N PRO A 62 -6.42 -5.32 -5.31
CA PRO A 62 -4.97 -5.33 -5.41
C PRO A 62 -4.34 -5.50 -4.03
N ARG A 63 -3.41 -6.45 -3.95
CA ARG A 63 -2.43 -6.54 -2.87
C ARG A 63 -1.18 -5.77 -3.27
N ILE A 64 -0.74 -4.88 -2.41
CA ILE A 64 0.46 -4.07 -2.59
C ILE A 64 1.58 -4.69 -1.75
N HIS A 65 2.65 -5.11 -2.41
CA HIS A 65 3.84 -5.65 -1.77
C HIS A 65 4.93 -4.59 -1.74
N GLY A 66 5.48 -4.31 -0.56
CA GLY A 66 6.70 -3.51 -0.38
C GLY A 66 7.83 -4.28 0.33
N GLY A 67 7.59 -5.55 0.71
CA GLY A 67 8.60 -6.45 1.25
C GLY A 67 9.15 -6.03 2.61
N SER A 68 10.36 -6.48 2.93
CA SER A 68 11.04 -6.17 4.19
C SER A 68 11.22 -4.67 4.40
N GLU A 69 11.46 -3.88 3.34
CA GLU A 69 11.61 -2.44 3.46
C GLU A 69 10.34 -1.74 3.94
N LEU A 70 9.18 -2.14 3.42
CA LEU A 70 7.89 -1.60 3.89
C LEU A 70 7.58 -2.06 5.31
N ARG A 71 7.87 -3.33 5.64
CA ARG A 71 7.74 -3.84 7.01
C ARG A 71 8.57 -3.03 8.00
N ASP A 72 9.86 -2.85 7.70
CA ASP A 72 10.79 -2.15 8.59
C ASP A 72 10.39 -0.68 8.75
N TRP A 73 9.83 -0.08 7.70
CA TRP A 73 9.24 1.25 7.79
C TRP A 73 7.98 1.27 8.66
N PHE A 74 7.07 0.30 8.55
CA PHE A 74 5.93 0.21 9.48
C PHE A 74 6.39 0.07 10.93
N PHE A 75 7.36 -0.81 11.20
CA PHE A 75 7.91 -1.01 12.56
C PHE A 75 8.52 0.27 13.15
N LYS A 76 9.10 1.12 12.31
CA LYS A 76 9.72 2.36 12.75
C LYS A 76 8.72 3.49 13.02
N ASN A 77 7.57 3.51 12.34
CA ASN A 77 6.68 4.68 12.31
C ASN A 77 5.29 4.42 12.92
N PHE A 78 4.85 3.17 13.02
CA PHE A 78 3.51 2.80 13.48
C PHE A 78 3.57 1.60 14.42
N LYS A 79 2.46 1.36 15.11
CA LYS A 79 2.22 0.16 15.91
C LYS A 79 1.19 -0.74 15.23
N MET A 80 1.19 -2.01 15.62
CA MET A 80 0.15 -2.94 15.17
C MET A 80 -1.25 -2.40 15.55
N LYS A 81 -2.19 -2.49 14.61
CA LYS A 81 -3.56 -1.93 14.65
C LYS A 81 -3.68 -0.41 14.46
N ASP A 82 -2.58 0.32 14.27
CA ASP A 82 -2.69 1.72 13.86
C ASP A 82 -3.34 1.83 12.47
N GLN A 83 -3.94 2.99 12.22
CA GLN A 83 -4.47 3.38 10.91
C GLN A 83 -3.44 4.20 10.15
N VAL A 84 -3.23 3.84 8.89
CA VAL A 84 -2.33 4.53 7.98
C VAL A 84 -3.11 4.96 6.75
N VAL A 85 -2.99 6.22 6.36
CA VAL A 85 -3.63 6.71 5.15
C VAL A 85 -2.82 6.24 3.94
N VAL A 86 -3.50 5.60 3.00
CA VAL A 86 -2.95 5.26 1.69
C VAL A 86 -3.59 6.16 0.66
N THR A 87 -2.77 6.86 -0.13
CA THR A 87 -3.21 7.78 -1.17
C THR A 87 -2.73 7.29 -2.53
N VAL A 88 -3.62 7.13 -3.50
CA VAL A 88 -3.23 6.75 -4.87
C VAL A 88 -2.96 8.02 -5.67
N LEU A 89 -1.69 8.28 -5.97
CA LEU A 89 -1.24 9.47 -6.70
C LEU A 89 -1.41 9.28 -8.22
N ALA A 90 -1.11 8.08 -8.69
CA ALA A 90 -1.29 7.62 -10.07
C ALA A 90 -1.46 6.09 -10.08
N PRO A 91 -1.86 5.46 -11.21
CA PRO A 91 -2.04 4.00 -11.27
C PRO A 91 -0.81 3.17 -10.85
N THR A 92 0.39 3.75 -10.95
CA THR A 92 1.68 3.14 -10.60
C THR A 92 2.38 3.84 -9.43
N GLU A 93 1.70 4.72 -8.70
CA GLU A 93 2.29 5.56 -7.65
C GLU A 93 1.36 5.68 -6.43
N ILE A 94 1.85 5.24 -5.27
CA ILE A 94 1.07 5.20 -4.03
C ILE A 94 1.86 5.88 -2.92
N GLN A 95 1.23 6.77 -2.18
CA GLN A 95 1.76 7.34 -0.95
C GLN A 95 1.17 6.63 0.27
N ILE A 96 2.02 6.39 1.28
CA ILE A 96 1.67 5.72 2.53
C ILE A 96 2.18 6.58 3.68
N GLY A 97 1.31 6.95 4.61
CA GLY A 97 1.67 7.67 5.83
C GLY A 97 0.85 8.92 6.08
#